data_AF-A0A3A0GBS1-F1
#
_entry.id   AF-A0A3A0GBS1-F1
#
_cell.length_a   1.000
_cell.length_b   1.000
_cell.length_c   1.000
_cell.angle_alpha   90.00
_cell.angle_beta   90.00
_cell.angle_gamma   90.00
#
_symmetry.space_group_name_H-M   'P 1'
#
loop_
_entity.id
_entity.type
_entity.pdbx_description
1 polymer ?
#
loop_
_entity_poly.entity_id
_entity_poly.type
_entity_poly.pdbx_seq_one_letter_code
_entity_poly.pdbx_strand_id
1 'polypeptide(L)'
;MSDLLARTLRAFDRAGLEYCVLRDADRLADLAGGGEVDVLVAPGHLDALRRCAACAGFAELPRWGHAPHHFFVAYDAAADAWLKLDVVTAIAYGRPSHAWRTSLAGPCLAHRRRAAGAVGPAPEDGLVTLLLHCVLDKHAFPETDRARVRALVAAVRDPGRVTDLLRAGGATMWSAADVAAAVADERWSALLAERAAIGAELGRRAPLRTPARRWRDRVLRKADRARRCLRPHLPMVALLAPDGAGKSSLAEGLARSFPFPVHMAYMGLYQQGSRRRAWSHVKGLGLAGHLATQWARYAVARAQQGRDRLVVFDRYPYDAYLPAARREGALRRARRWLLARACPAPDMVVLLDAPGAVLYARKGEHDPAALEAARQRYLALRAVLPRMTVVDATRPADRVRRDVIALIWRHVVDRGAGPRDDACAADAVAEGGAVGTP
;
A
#
# COMPACT_ATOMS: atom_id res chain seq x y z
N MET A 1 -0.17 -19.49 -5.35
CA MET A 1 0.63 -18.52 -4.57
C MET A 1 1.34 -17.60 -5.53
N SER A 2 1.24 -16.29 -5.35
CA SER A 2 2.01 -15.33 -6.15
C SER A 2 3.51 -15.52 -5.90
N ASP A 3 4.31 -15.32 -6.93
CA ASP A 3 5.76 -15.49 -6.86
C ASP A 3 6.40 -14.50 -5.86
N LEU A 4 5.84 -13.28 -5.77
CA LEU A 4 6.23 -12.29 -4.77
C LEU A 4 6.03 -12.79 -3.34
N LEU A 5 4.87 -13.38 -3.02
CA LEU A 5 4.59 -13.92 -1.69
C LEU A 5 5.51 -15.11 -1.38
N ALA A 6 5.70 -16.00 -2.36
CA ALA A 6 6.58 -17.15 -2.24
C ALA A 6 8.03 -16.74 -1.91
N ARG A 7 8.57 -15.75 -2.63
CA ARG A 7 9.90 -15.18 -2.35
C ARG A 7 9.98 -14.56 -0.96
N THR A 8 8.95 -13.84 -0.56
CA THR A 8 8.91 -13.17 0.75
C THR A 8 8.93 -14.18 1.89
N LEU A 9 8.11 -15.24 1.83
CA LEU A 9 8.10 -16.30 2.83
C LEU A 9 9.43 -17.07 2.86
N ARG A 10 10.04 -17.35 1.70
CA ARG A 10 11.39 -17.93 1.63
C ARG A 10 12.45 -17.02 2.26
N ALA A 11 12.35 -15.70 2.11
CA ALA A 11 13.26 -14.77 2.76
C ALA A 11 13.09 -14.80 4.29
N PHE A 12 11.85 -14.90 4.80
CA PHE A 12 11.60 -15.06 6.22
C PHE A 12 12.18 -16.37 6.76
N ASP A 13 12.03 -17.47 6.01
CA ASP A 13 12.62 -18.77 6.34
C ASP A 13 14.15 -18.71 6.39
N ARG A 14 14.80 -18.11 5.37
CA ARG A 14 16.27 -17.96 5.31
C ARG A 14 16.82 -17.09 6.44
N ALA A 15 16.07 -16.05 6.83
CA ALA A 15 16.44 -15.17 7.94
C ALA A 15 16.17 -15.80 9.33
N GLY A 16 15.65 -17.04 9.39
CA GLY A 16 15.37 -17.73 10.64
C GLY A 16 14.27 -17.08 11.47
N LEU A 17 13.34 -16.37 10.82
CA LEU A 17 12.29 -15.64 11.54
C LEU A 17 11.31 -16.61 12.19
N GLU A 18 11.00 -16.33 13.45
CA GLU A 18 9.90 -16.99 14.15
C GLU A 18 8.57 -16.32 13.76
N TYR A 19 7.93 -16.86 12.72
CA TYR A 19 6.66 -16.40 12.20
C TYR A 19 5.68 -17.54 11.92
N CYS A 20 4.40 -17.20 11.77
CA CYS A 20 3.31 -18.12 11.53
C CYS A 20 2.20 -17.42 10.71
N VAL A 21 1.88 -17.98 9.54
CA VAL A 21 0.75 -17.53 8.71
C VAL A 21 -0.53 -18.10 9.32
N LEU A 22 -1.37 -17.23 9.88
CA LEU A 22 -2.48 -17.64 10.74
C LEU A 22 -3.62 -18.30 9.96
N ARG A 23 -4.43 -17.47 9.29
CA ARG A 23 -5.71 -17.88 8.69
C ARG A 23 -5.62 -18.13 7.20
N ASP A 24 -4.51 -17.82 6.56
CA ASP A 24 -4.41 -17.86 5.09
C ASP A 24 -3.43 -18.91 4.58
N ALA A 25 -2.81 -19.71 5.45
CA ALA A 25 -1.77 -20.68 5.08
C ALA A 25 -2.24 -21.65 3.97
N ASP A 26 -3.47 -22.16 4.09
CA ASP A 26 -4.05 -23.10 3.12
C ASP A 26 -4.63 -22.41 1.87
N ARG A 27 -4.77 -21.08 1.91
CA ARG A 27 -5.29 -20.23 0.82
C ARG A 27 -4.21 -19.46 0.07
N LEU A 28 -2.95 -19.67 0.41
CA LEU A 28 -1.84 -19.06 -0.32
C LEU A 28 -1.87 -19.42 -1.80
N ALA A 29 -2.38 -20.61 -2.15
CA ALA A 29 -2.60 -21.02 -3.54
C ALA A 29 -3.49 -20.02 -4.31
N ASP A 30 -4.58 -19.59 -3.69
CA ASP A 30 -5.64 -18.77 -4.28
C ASP A 30 -5.28 -17.28 -4.37
N LEU A 31 -4.28 -16.83 -3.61
CA LEU A 31 -3.80 -15.43 -3.59
C LEU A 31 -2.96 -15.03 -4.82
N ALA A 32 -3.07 -15.76 -5.93
CA ALA A 32 -2.38 -15.43 -7.18
C ALA A 32 -2.81 -14.07 -7.76
N GLY A 33 -4.05 -13.64 -7.51
CA GLY A 33 -4.61 -12.35 -7.95
C GLY A 33 -4.43 -11.20 -6.96
N GLY A 34 -3.63 -11.38 -5.91
CA GLY A 34 -3.52 -10.42 -4.80
C GLY A 34 -4.38 -10.79 -3.59
N GLY A 35 -4.27 -10.00 -2.52
CA GLY A 35 -5.07 -10.18 -1.31
C GLY A 35 -4.32 -9.85 -0.03
N GLU A 36 -4.90 -10.29 1.09
CA GLU A 36 -4.39 -10.06 2.45
C GLU A 36 -3.92 -11.38 3.06
N VAL A 37 -2.82 -11.33 3.81
CA VAL A 37 -2.25 -12.47 4.53
C VAL A 37 -2.01 -12.07 5.98
N ASP A 38 -2.66 -12.76 6.90
CA ASP A 38 -2.44 -12.60 8.34
C ASP A 38 -1.15 -13.34 8.78
N VAL A 39 -0.16 -12.60 9.29
CA VAL A 39 1.11 -13.15 9.75
C VAL A 39 1.35 -12.80 11.22
N LEU A 40 1.52 -13.80 12.07
CA LEU A 40 2.02 -13.63 13.42
C LEU A 40 3.55 -13.71 13.42
N VAL A 41 4.22 -12.78 14.08
CA VAL A 41 5.68 -12.80 14.26
C VAL A 41 6.06 -12.60 15.72
N ALA A 42 7.12 -13.26 16.17
CA ALA A 42 7.69 -13.00 17.49
C ALA A 42 8.07 -11.50 17.61
N PRO A 43 7.75 -10.82 18.74
CA PRO A 43 8.01 -9.39 18.89
C PRO A 43 9.47 -8.98 18.63
N GLY A 44 10.44 -9.82 19.02
CA GLY A 44 11.87 -9.58 18.80
C GLY A 44 12.32 -9.69 17.33
N HIS A 45 11.49 -10.28 16.46
CA HIS A 45 11.80 -10.48 15.05
C HIS A 45 11.10 -9.49 14.11
N LEU A 46 10.29 -8.56 14.65
CA LEU A 46 9.55 -7.59 13.83
C LEU A 46 10.45 -6.71 12.96
N ASP A 47 11.59 -6.25 13.49
CA ASP A 47 12.51 -5.40 12.73
C ASP A 47 13.27 -6.18 11.65
N ALA A 48 13.59 -7.45 11.91
CA ALA A 48 14.15 -8.33 10.89
C ALA A 48 13.12 -8.64 9.79
N LEU A 49 11.86 -8.85 10.17
CA LEU A 49 10.74 -9.00 9.23
C LEU A 49 10.58 -7.74 8.37
N ARG A 50 10.61 -6.54 8.95
CA ARG A 50 10.57 -5.27 8.20
C ARG A 50 11.64 -5.21 7.12
N ARG A 51 12.89 -5.55 7.45
CA ARG A 51 14.00 -5.53 6.49
C ARG A 51 13.78 -6.54 5.36
N CYS A 52 13.42 -7.78 5.70
CA CYS A 52 13.12 -8.81 4.70
C CYS A 52 11.96 -8.40 3.78
N ALA A 53 10.88 -7.86 4.36
CA ALA A 53 9.72 -7.37 3.63
C ALA A 53 10.10 -6.20 2.71
N ALA A 54 10.89 -5.23 3.19
CA ALA A 54 11.38 -4.11 2.37
C ALA A 54 12.24 -4.58 1.20
N CYS A 55 13.16 -5.54 1.40
CA CYS A 55 13.96 -6.11 0.31
C CYS A 55 13.08 -6.86 -0.72
N ALA A 56 11.97 -7.46 -0.28
CA ALA A 56 10.98 -8.04 -1.18
C ALA A 56 10.05 -7.02 -1.86
N GLY A 57 10.16 -5.71 -1.55
CA GLY A 57 9.34 -4.66 -2.17
C GLY A 57 8.09 -4.28 -1.38
N PHE A 58 7.96 -4.71 -0.12
CA PHE A 58 6.90 -4.28 0.77
C PHE A 58 7.24 -2.95 1.45
N ALA A 59 6.28 -2.01 1.45
CA ALA A 59 6.36 -0.81 2.27
C ALA A 59 5.50 -0.97 3.53
N GLU A 60 6.07 -0.65 4.70
CA GLU A 60 5.27 -0.54 5.93
C GLU A 60 4.44 0.75 5.89
N LEU A 61 3.17 0.61 6.23
CA LEU A 61 2.22 1.71 6.38
C LEU A 61 1.98 1.93 7.87
N PRO A 62 2.76 2.81 8.53
CA PRO A 62 2.63 3.00 9.96
C PRO A 62 1.27 3.60 10.30
N ARG A 63 0.49 2.90 11.12
CA ARG A 63 -0.84 3.32 11.61
C ARG A 63 -0.85 3.36 13.13
N TRP A 64 -0.78 4.56 13.73
CA TRP A 64 -0.80 4.64 15.20
C TRP A 64 -2.17 4.29 15.79
N GLY A 65 -2.17 3.57 16.91
CA GLY A 65 -3.39 3.10 17.57
C GLY A 65 -4.02 1.87 16.93
N HIS A 66 -3.25 1.14 16.11
CA HIS A 66 -3.62 -0.16 15.53
C HIS A 66 -2.76 -1.32 16.08
N ALA A 67 -1.85 -1.06 17.03
CA ALA A 67 -1.07 -2.11 17.67
C ALA A 67 -1.99 -3.21 18.23
N PRO A 68 -1.70 -4.50 18.00
CA PRO A 68 -0.40 -5.06 17.56
C PRO A 68 -0.20 -5.18 16.04
N HIS A 69 -1.07 -4.61 15.21
CA HIS A 69 -1.00 -4.72 13.75
C HIS A 69 0.03 -3.79 13.11
N HIS A 70 0.75 -4.35 12.14
CA HIS A 70 1.72 -3.71 11.27
C HIS A 70 1.36 -4.05 9.83
N PHE A 71 1.01 -3.04 9.03
CA PHE A 71 0.53 -3.25 7.68
C PHE A 71 1.66 -3.09 6.68
N PHE A 72 1.90 -4.11 5.88
CA PHE A 72 2.85 -4.07 4.78
C PHE A 72 2.12 -4.26 3.47
N VAL A 73 2.45 -3.47 2.45
CA VAL A 73 1.83 -3.59 1.12
C VAL A 73 2.91 -3.72 0.06
N ALA A 74 2.67 -4.52 -0.97
CA ALA A 74 3.53 -4.62 -2.14
C ALA A 74 2.70 -4.73 -3.42
N TYR A 75 3.29 -4.30 -4.52
CA TYR A 75 2.73 -4.45 -5.86
C TYR A 75 3.50 -5.52 -6.63
N ASP A 76 2.80 -6.55 -7.10
CA ASP A 76 3.32 -7.53 -8.04
C ASP A 76 3.04 -7.04 -9.47
N ALA A 77 4.06 -6.51 -10.15
CA ALA A 77 3.92 -6.01 -11.51
C ALA A 77 3.67 -7.11 -12.56
N ALA A 78 4.07 -8.36 -12.26
CA ALA A 78 3.86 -9.49 -13.17
C ALA A 78 2.39 -9.91 -13.12
N ALA A 79 1.85 -10.08 -11.92
CA ALA A 79 0.45 -10.44 -11.69
C ALA A 79 -0.53 -9.25 -11.78
N ASP A 80 -0.03 -8.02 -11.77
CA ASP A 80 -0.82 -6.78 -11.67
C ASP A 80 -1.71 -6.75 -10.43
N ALA A 81 -1.14 -7.17 -9.31
CA ALA A 81 -1.87 -7.47 -8.09
C ALA A 81 -1.24 -6.80 -6.88
N TRP A 82 -2.08 -6.45 -5.90
CA TRP A 82 -1.62 -5.93 -4.62
C TRP A 82 -1.66 -7.01 -3.56
N LEU A 83 -0.58 -7.10 -2.80
CA LEU A 83 -0.47 -7.99 -1.66
C LEU A 83 -0.34 -7.16 -0.40
N LYS A 84 -1.10 -7.53 0.62
CA LYS A 84 -1.06 -6.94 1.96
C LYS A 84 -0.66 -8.02 2.95
N LEU A 85 0.39 -7.77 3.74
CA LEU A 85 0.67 -8.58 4.93
C LEU A 85 0.16 -7.80 6.14
N ASP A 86 -0.79 -8.39 6.87
CA ASP A 86 -1.20 -7.90 8.18
C ASP A 86 -0.38 -8.64 9.24
N VAL A 87 0.72 -7.99 9.66
CA VAL A 87 1.68 -8.57 10.60
C VAL A 87 1.28 -8.19 12.01
N VAL A 88 1.04 -9.18 12.86
CA VAL A 88 0.75 -8.99 14.28
C VAL A 88 1.87 -9.55 15.14
N THR A 89 2.18 -8.87 16.24
CA THR A 89 3.14 -9.36 17.26
C THR A 89 2.45 -10.00 18.47
N ALA A 90 1.12 -9.91 18.53
CA ALA A 90 0.30 -10.53 19.56
C ALA A 90 -1.09 -10.81 19.01
N ILE A 91 -1.73 -11.88 19.49
CA ILE A 91 -3.10 -12.21 19.12
C ILE A 91 -4.06 -11.42 20.01
N ALA A 92 -4.81 -10.52 19.38
CA ALA A 92 -5.72 -9.62 20.07
C ALA A 92 -7.02 -9.45 19.29
N TYR A 93 -8.13 -9.44 20.02
CA TYR A 93 -9.47 -9.41 19.47
C TYR A 93 -10.25 -8.17 19.92
N GLY A 94 -11.34 -7.90 19.21
CA GLY A 94 -12.34 -6.89 19.52
C GLY A 94 -12.26 -5.68 18.60
N ARG A 95 -13.38 -5.39 17.92
CA ARG A 95 -13.51 -4.16 17.13
C ARG A 95 -13.95 -2.98 18.00
N PRO A 96 -13.43 -1.75 17.77
CA PRO A 96 -12.48 -1.35 16.74
C PRO A 96 -11.02 -1.23 17.23
N SER A 97 -10.66 -1.82 18.38
CA SER A 97 -9.43 -1.44 19.12
C SER A 97 -8.54 -2.61 19.53
N HIS A 98 -8.82 -3.84 19.07
CA HIS A 98 -8.11 -5.08 19.41
C HIS A 98 -7.68 -5.11 20.88
N ALA A 99 -8.60 -4.68 21.76
CA ALA A 99 -8.27 -4.33 23.13
C ALA A 99 -8.08 -5.58 23.99
N TRP A 100 -8.70 -6.70 23.59
CA TRP A 100 -8.62 -7.97 24.28
C TRP A 100 -7.39 -8.74 23.81
N ARG A 101 -6.27 -8.61 24.53
CA ARG A 101 -5.07 -9.42 24.26
C ARG A 101 -5.20 -10.79 24.88
N THR A 102 -4.65 -11.78 24.19
CA THR A 102 -4.60 -13.18 24.62
C THR A 102 -3.15 -13.66 24.69
N SER A 103 -2.92 -14.78 25.38
CA SER A 103 -1.64 -15.49 25.40
C SER A 103 -1.45 -16.45 24.23
N LEU A 104 -2.38 -16.48 23.27
CA LEU A 104 -2.40 -17.46 22.17
C LEU A 104 -1.24 -17.31 21.18
N ALA A 105 -0.58 -16.15 21.14
CA ALA A 105 0.55 -15.92 20.23
C ALA A 105 1.72 -16.88 20.48
N GLY A 106 2.07 -17.13 21.74
CA GLY A 106 3.17 -18.02 22.11
C GLY A 106 2.95 -19.45 21.60
N PRO A 107 1.83 -20.10 21.95
CA PRO A 107 1.48 -21.43 21.44
C PRO A 107 1.46 -21.52 19.90
N CYS A 108 0.92 -20.51 19.21
CA CYS A 108 0.90 -20.50 17.73
C CYS A 108 2.30 -20.48 17.11
N LEU A 109 3.25 -19.77 17.72
CA LEU A 109 4.63 -19.69 17.26
C LEU A 109 5.41 -20.96 17.64
N ALA A 110 5.24 -21.45 18.87
CA ALA A 110 5.94 -22.63 19.37
C ALA A 110 5.58 -23.92 18.62
N HIS A 111 4.32 -24.07 18.23
CA HIS A 111 3.79 -25.30 17.62
C HIS A 111 3.52 -25.14 16.12
N ARG A 112 4.19 -24.19 15.47
CA ARG A 112 4.08 -23.95 14.03
C ARG A 112 4.46 -25.18 13.22
N ARG A 113 3.75 -25.43 12.12
CA ARG A 113 3.98 -26.54 11.19
C ARG A 113 4.06 -26.04 9.77
N ARG A 114 4.90 -26.68 8.95
CA ARG A 114 4.96 -26.38 7.53
C ARG A 114 3.83 -27.11 6.80
N ALA A 115 2.99 -26.37 6.10
CA ALA A 115 1.90 -26.88 5.27
C ALA A 115 1.77 -26.01 4.01
N ALA A 116 1.55 -26.63 2.85
CA ALA A 116 1.29 -25.94 1.57
C ALA A 116 2.31 -24.82 1.20
N GLY A 117 3.59 -24.99 1.56
CA GLY A 117 4.65 -24.03 1.23
C GLY A 117 4.80 -22.86 2.20
N ALA A 118 4.06 -22.83 3.31
CA ALA A 118 4.21 -21.85 4.38
C ALA A 118 4.22 -22.49 5.76
N VAL A 119 4.59 -21.70 6.76
CA VAL A 119 4.59 -22.09 8.16
C VAL A 119 3.31 -21.55 8.79
N GLY A 120 2.39 -22.44 9.18
CA GLY A 120 1.12 -22.11 9.82
C GLY A 120 0.99 -22.70 11.22
N PRO A 121 -0.09 -22.41 11.96
CA PRO A 121 -0.30 -22.94 13.31
C PRO A 121 -0.60 -24.44 13.29
N ALA A 122 -0.36 -25.16 14.39
CA ALA A 122 -0.92 -26.50 14.54
C ALA A 122 -2.45 -26.45 14.52
N PRO A 123 -3.14 -27.55 14.13
CA PRO A 123 -4.61 -27.58 14.03
C PRO A 123 -5.32 -27.07 15.28
N GLU A 124 -4.80 -27.39 16.48
CA GLU A 124 -5.35 -26.96 17.76
C GLU A 124 -5.28 -25.44 17.94
N ASP A 125 -4.13 -24.82 17.65
CA ASP A 125 -3.96 -23.36 17.75
C ASP A 125 -4.75 -22.64 16.65
N GLY A 126 -4.73 -23.20 15.43
CA GLY A 126 -5.47 -22.69 14.28
C GLY A 126 -6.97 -22.69 14.52
N LEU A 127 -7.51 -23.74 15.13
CA LEU A 127 -8.92 -23.87 15.48
C LEU A 127 -9.36 -22.76 16.44
N VAL A 128 -8.65 -22.63 17.57
CA VAL A 128 -9.02 -21.66 18.62
C VAL A 128 -8.88 -20.22 18.12
N THR A 129 -7.82 -19.90 17.38
CA THR A 129 -7.62 -18.55 16.85
C THR A 129 -8.67 -18.17 15.79
N LEU A 130 -9.08 -19.12 14.95
CA LEU A 130 -10.14 -18.89 13.97
C LEU A 130 -11.51 -18.73 14.63
N LEU A 131 -11.85 -19.59 15.60
CA LEU A 131 -13.12 -19.52 16.34
C LEU A 131 -13.28 -18.17 17.02
N LEU A 132 -12.28 -17.75 17.80
CA LEU A 132 -12.32 -16.48 18.52
C LEU A 132 -12.37 -15.28 17.57
N HIS A 133 -11.69 -15.35 16.43
CA HIS A 133 -11.80 -14.31 15.40
C HIS A 133 -13.23 -14.21 14.83
N CYS A 134 -13.87 -15.35 14.54
CA CYS A 134 -15.25 -15.37 14.05
C CYS A 134 -16.23 -14.77 15.07
N VAL A 135 -16.07 -15.11 16.35
CA VAL A 135 -16.95 -14.68 17.45
C VAL A 135 -16.70 -13.21 17.84
N LEU A 136 -15.45 -12.84 18.08
CA LEU A 136 -15.06 -11.56 18.69
C LEU A 136 -14.79 -10.43 17.69
N ASP A 137 -14.46 -10.73 16.43
CA ASP A 137 -14.19 -9.71 15.40
C ASP A 137 -15.23 -9.70 14.28
N LYS A 138 -15.47 -10.85 13.65
CA LYS A 138 -16.41 -10.94 12.51
C LYS A 138 -17.87 -10.91 12.95
N HIS A 139 -18.18 -11.44 14.13
CA HIS A 139 -19.54 -11.65 14.64
C HIS A 139 -20.40 -12.53 13.73
N ALA A 140 -19.75 -13.40 12.97
CA ALA A 140 -20.37 -14.30 12.03
C ALA A 140 -19.39 -15.43 11.69
N PHE A 141 -19.96 -16.55 11.21
CA PHE A 141 -19.21 -17.64 10.60
C PHE A 141 -19.56 -17.70 9.10
N PRO A 142 -18.81 -17.02 8.23
CA PRO A 142 -18.90 -17.19 6.77
C PRO A 142 -18.72 -18.65 6.37
N GLU A 143 -19.33 -19.09 5.26
CA GLU A 143 -19.25 -20.50 4.82
C GLU A 143 -17.81 -20.97 4.62
N THR A 144 -16.95 -20.09 4.10
CA THR A 144 -15.52 -20.30 3.95
C THR A 144 -14.78 -20.53 5.26
N ASP A 145 -15.23 -19.92 6.36
CA ASP A 145 -14.67 -20.12 7.70
C ASP A 145 -15.27 -21.36 8.35
N ARG A 146 -16.56 -21.66 8.13
CA ARG A 146 -17.22 -22.89 8.62
C ARG A 146 -16.54 -24.14 8.08
N ALA A 147 -16.31 -24.21 6.77
CA ALA A 147 -15.60 -25.32 6.14
C ALA A 147 -14.20 -25.53 6.76
N ARG A 148 -13.50 -24.43 7.04
CA ARG A 148 -12.18 -24.47 7.68
C ARG A 148 -12.25 -24.91 9.14
N VAL A 149 -13.22 -24.42 9.91
CA VAL A 149 -13.44 -24.87 11.30
C VAL A 149 -13.74 -26.38 11.32
N ARG A 150 -14.61 -26.88 10.43
CA ARG A 150 -14.88 -28.32 10.29
C ARG A 150 -13.60 -29.12 10.01
N ALA A 151 -12.79 -28.66 9.05
CA ALA A 151 -11.52 -29.31 8.71
C ALA A 151 -10.53 -29.31 9.89
N LEU A 152 -10.42 -28.19 10.62
CA LEU A 152 -9.55 -28.08 11.78
C LEU A 152 -10.00 -28.97 12.94
N VAL A 153 -11.31 -29.03 13.21
CA VAL A 153 -11.89 -29.96 14.21
C VAL A 153 -11.53 -31.41 13.88
N ALA A 154 -11.65 -31.82 12.62
CA ALA A 154 -11.29 -33.17 12.18
C ALA A 154 -9.77 -33.45 12.29
N ALA A 155 -8.93 -32.41 12.26
CA ALA A 155 -7.48 -32.52 12.35
C ALA A 155 -6.91 -32.40 13.77
N VAL A 156 -7.75 -32.11 14.78
CA VAL A 156 -7.34 -32.05 16.20
C VAL A 156 -6.89 -33.43 16.65
N ARG A 157 -5.70 -33.50 17.24
CA ARG A 157 -5.17 -34.72 17.86
C ARG A 157 -5.21 -34.68 19.38
N ASP A 158 -5.21 -33.48 19.94
CA ASP A 158 -5.24 -33.25 21.39
C ASP A 158 -6.41 -32.33 21.79
N PRO A 159 -7.59 -32.91 22.12
CA PRO A 159 -8.74 -32.14 22.61
C PRO A 159 -8.50 -31.45 23.96
N GLY A 160 -7.61 -31.99 24.80
CA GLY A 160 -7.26 -31.38 26.09
C GLY A 160 -6.59 -30.02 25.88
N ARG A 161 -5.62 -29.99 24.96
CA ARG A 161 -4.95 -28.76 24.56
C ARG A 161 -5.88 -27.73 23.93
N VAL A 162 -6.84 -28.13 23.10
CA VAL A 162 -7.86 -27.21 22.57
C VAL A 162 -8.65 -26.57 23.70
N THR A 163 -9.06 -27.35 24.71
CA THR A 163 -9.77 -26.84 25.89
C THR A 163 -8.93 -25.84 26.67
N ASP A 164 -7.63 -26.10 26.85
CA ASP A 164 -6.73 -25.17 27.55
C ASP A 164 -6.52 -23.88 26.76
N LEU A 165 -6.38 -23.96 25.44
CA LEU A 165 -6.29 -22.80 24.55
C LEU A 165 -7.59 -21.97 24.56
N LEU A 166 -8.76 -22.61 24.58
CA LEU A 166 -10.06 -21.93 24.72
C LEU A 166 -10.14 -21.15 26.03
N ARG A 167 -9.73 -21.76 27.15
CA ARG A 167 -9.65 -21.09 28.46
C ARG A 167 -8.65 -19.94 28.45
N ALA A 168 -7.48 -20.12 27.83
CA ALA A 168 -6.47 -19.06 27.67
C ALA A 168 -7.02 -17.89 26.83
N GLY A 169 -7.86 -18.18 25.84
CA GLY A 169 -8.58 -17.22 25.00
C GLY A 169 -9.83 -16.60 25.63
N GLY A 170 -10.19 -16.97 26.87
CA GLY A 170 -11.35 -16.43 27.59
C GLY A 170 -12.67 -17.18 27.37
N ALA A 171 -12.68 -18.22 26.55
CA ALA A 171 -13.82 -19.11 26.35
C ALA A 171 -13.82 -20.24 27.39
N THR A 172 -13.99 -19.87 28.67
CA THR A 172 -13.87 -20.82 29.80
C THR A 172 -15.00 -21.84 29.87
N MET A 173 -16.14 -21.54 29.24
CA MET A 173 -17.32 -22.41 29.18
C MET A 173 -17.25 -23.44 28.07
N TRP A 174 -16.26 -23.35 27.16
CA TRP A 174 -16.11 -24.28 26.06
C TRP A 174 -15.05 -25.32 26.36
N SER A 175 -15.41 -26.59 26.20
CA SER A 175 -14.47 -27.66 25.96
C SER A 175 -14.29 -27.94 24.47
N ALA A 176 -13.25 -28.68 24.12
CA ALA A 176 -13.07 -29.17 22.77
C ALA A 176 -14.25 -30.05 22.30
N ALA A 177 -14.86 -30.82 23.22
CA ALA A 177 -16.03 -31.64 22.92
C ALA A 177 -17.25 -30.78 22.59
N ASP A 178 -17.49 -29.71 23.36
CA ASP A 178 -18.61 -28.78 23.10
C ASP A 178 -18.49 -28.12 21.74
N VAL A 179 -17.27 -27.68 21.39
CA VAL A 179 -16.97 -27.08 20.09
C VAL A 179 -17.15 -28.11 18.96
N ALA A 180 -16.63 -29.33 19.12
CA ALA A 180 -16.77 -30.37 18.10
C ALA A 180 -18.25 -30.73 17.87
N ALA A 181 -19.04 -30.89 18.94
CA ALA A 181 -20.47 -31.15 18.86
C ALA A 181 -21.23 -29.98 18.21
N ALA A 182 -20.93 -28.74 18.58
CA ALA A 182 -21.55 -27.57 17.98
C ALA A 182 -21.24 -27.43 16.48
N VAL A 183 -20.03 -27.81 16.07
CA VAL A 183 -19.63 -27.81 14.65
C VAL A 183 -20.29 -28.94 13.87
N ALA A 184 -20.41 -30.13 14.46
CA ALA A 184 -21.08 -31.29 13.84
C ALA A 184 -22.58 -31.04 13.62
N ASP A 185 -23.24 -30.43 14.61
CA ASP A 185 -24.68 -30.11 14.55
C ASP A 185 -24.98 -28.76 13.86
N GLU A 186 -23.97 -28.10 13.28
CA GLU A 186 -24.07 -26.78 12.66
C GLU A 186 -24.67 -25.68 13.57
N ARG A 187 -24.46 -25.78 14.88
CA ARG A 187 -24.93 -24.85 15.91
C ARG A 187 -24.07 -23.57 15.98
N TRP A 188 -23.81 -22.94 14.84
CA TRP A 188 -22.98 -21.73 14.72
C TRP A 188 -23.53 -20.54 15.52
N SER A 189 -24.86 -20.40 15.59
CA SER A 189 -25.54 -19.34 16.35
C SER A 189 -25.30 -19.49 17.86
N ALA A 190 -25.24 -20.72 18.37
CA ALA A 190 -24.91 -20.99 19.77
C ALA A 190 -23.48 -20.55 20.10
N LEU A 191 -22.52 -20.82 19.20
CA LEU A 191 -21.14 -20.35 19.37
C LEU A 191 -21.04 -18.82 19.37
N LEU A 192 -21.89 -18.12 18.59
CA LEU A 192 -21.93 -16.67 18.56
C LEU A 192 -22.59 -16.06 19.81
N ALA A 193 -23.54 -16.77 20.43
CA ALA A 193 -24.26 -16.29 21.62
C ALA A 193 -23.30 -16.06 22.81
N GLU A 194 -22.22 -16.83 22.91
CA GLU A 194 -21.22 -16.75 23.98
C GLU A 194 -20.25 -15.56 23.85
N ARG A 195 -20.36 -14.78 22.77
CA ARG A 195 -19.50 -13.60 22.54
C ARG A 195 -19.45 -12.67 23.74
N ALA A 196 -20.60 -12.38 24.35
CA ALA A 196 -20.69 -11.44 25.46
C ALA A 196 -19.96 -11.98 26.71
N ALA A 197 -20.12 -13.27 27.00
CA ALA A 197 -19.43 -13.94 28.10
C ALA A 197 -17.91 -13.95 27.90
N ILE A 198 -17.44 -14.33 26.70
CA ILE A 198 -16.00 -14.33 26.36
C ILE A 198 -15.41 -12.92 26.44
N GLY A 199 -16.12 -11.92 25.91
CA GLY A 199 -15.70 -10.53 25.97
C GLY A 199 -15.64 -9.97 27.40
N ALA A 200 -16.60 -10.34 28.25
CA ALA A 200 -16.62 -9.98 29.67
C ALA A 200 -15.46 -10.63 30.43
N GLU A 201 -15.19 -11.91 30.19
CA GLU A 201 -14.06 -12.62 30.78
C GLU A 201 -12.71 -11.98 30.42
N LEU A 202 -12.47 -11.71 29.14
CA LEU A 202 -11.26 -11.02 28.70
C LEU A 202 -11.15 -9.60 29.28
N GLY A 203 -12.28 -8.92 29.47
CA GLY A 203 -12.34 -7.64 30.17
C GLY A 203 -11.94 -7.75 31.64
N ARG A 204 -12.46 -8.76 32.35
CA ARG A 204 -12.15 -9.02 33.78
C ARG A 204 -10.69 -9.36 34.03
N ARG A 205 -10.02 -10.05 33.10
CA ARG A 205 -8.57 -10.35 33.19
C ARG A 205 -7.68 -9.10 33.07
N ALA A 206 -8.23 -8.00 32.57
CA ALA A 206 -7.48 -6.76 32.30
C ALA A 206 -8.34 -5.50 32.51
N PRO A 207 -8.88 -5.27 33.72
CA PRO A 207 -9.95 -4.29 33.95
C PRO A 207 -9.48 -2.84 33.77
N LEU A 208 -8.23 -2.55 34.13
CA LEU A 208 -7.63 -1.23 33.93
C LEU A 208 -6.94 -1.09 32.57
N ARG A 209 -6.34 -2.18 32.07
CA ARG A 209 -5.52 -2.17 30.85
C ARG A 209 -6.38 -2.09 29.58
N THR A 210 -7.55 -2.74 29.55
CA THR A 210 -8.46 -2.73 28.39
C THR A 210 -9.00 -1.34 28.09
N PRO A 211 -9.67 -0.61 29.02
CA PRO A 211 -10.16 0.75 28.74
C PRO A 211 -9.03 1.75 28.50
N ALA A 212 -7.91 1.64 29.23
CA ALA A 212 -6.74 2.49 29.01
C ALA A 212 -6.19 2.35 27.57
N ARG A 213 -6.12 1.12 27.04
CA ARG A 213 -5.73 0.86 25.65
C ARG A 213 -6.71 1.47 24.66
N ARG A 214 -8.02 1.26 24.87
CA ARG A 214 -9.06 1.85 23.99
C ARG A 214 -8.92 3.37 23.90
N TRP A 215 -8.69 4.03 25.04
CA TRP A 215 -8.50 5.47 25.11
C TRP A 215 -7.20 5.90 24.44
N ARG A 216 -6.07 5.28 24.80
CA ARG A 216 -4.76 5.55 24.22
C ARG A 216 -4.78 5.38 22.70
N ASP A 217 -5.34 4.28 22.20
CA ASP A 217 -5.37 3.98 20.77
C ASP A 217 -6.28 4.97 20.02
N ARG A 218 -7.33 5.50 20.67
CA ARG A 218 -8.16 6.59 20.12
C ARG A 218 -7.37 7.89 20.01
N VAL A 219 -6.57 8.25 21.02
CA VAL A 219 -5.70 9.43 21.00
C VAL A 219 -4.62 9.28 19.92
N LEU A 220 -3.97 8.12 19.87
CA LEU A 220 -2.96 7.80 18.86
C LEU A 220 -3.53 7.87 17.43
N ARG A 221 -4.75 7.38 17.18
CA ARG A 221 -5.39 7.51 15.85
C ARG A 221 -5.65 8.97 15.44
N LYS A 222 -5.96 9.85 16.41
CA LYS A 222 -6.09 11.30 16.13
C LYS A 222 -4.72 11.92 15.83
N ALA A 223 -3.69 11.57 16.60
CA ALA A 223 -2.33 12.04 16.39
C ALA A 223 -1.76 11.54 15.04
N ASP A 224 -2.06 10.31 14.64
CA ASP A 224 -1.65 9.74 13.35
C ASP A 224 -2.18 10.60 12.19
N ARG A 225 -3.44 11.06 12.28
CA ARG A 225 -4.02 11.94 11.26
C ARG A 225 -3.23 13.23 11.11
N ALA A 226 -2.82 13.84 12.22
CA ALA A 226 -2.00 15.06 12.19
C ALA A 226 -0.59 14.78 11.64
N ARG A 227 0.04 13.69 12.08
CA ARG A 227 1.35 13.24 11.57
C ARG A 227 1.33 13.05 10.06
N ARG A 228 0.31 12.40 9.50
CA ARG A 228 0.21 12.12 8.05
C ARG A 228 0.05 13.38 7.20
N CYS A 229 -0.56 14.44 7.75
CA CYS A 229 -0.53 15.76 7.13
C CYS A 229 0.90 16.32 7.05
N LEU A 230 1.70 16.17 8.10
CA LEU A 230 3.07 16.68 8.15
C LEU A 230 4.06 15.82 7.35
N ARG A 231 3.96 14.50 7.47
CA ARG A 231 4.83 13.51 6.82
C ARG A 231 3.97 12.47 6.09
N PRO A 232 3.50 12.79 4.87
CA PRO A 232 2.74 11.84 4.05
C PRO A 232 3.64 10.68 3.61
N HIS A 233 3.02 9.52 3.41
CA HIS A 233 3.71 8.29 3.01
C HIS A 233 3.69 8.08 1.48
N LEU A 234 2.70 8.63 0.78
CA LEU A 234 2.59 8.57 -0.68
C LEU A 234 3.26 9.80 -1.32
N PRO A 235 3.97 9.63 -2.44
CA PRO A 235 4.57 10.76 -3.16
C PRO A 235 3.53 11.59 -3.90
N MET A 236 3.89 12.82 -4.25
CA MET A 236 3.26 13.57 -5.33
C MET A 236 4.03 13.31 -6.63
N VAL A 237 3.32 12.93 -7.68
CA VAL A 237 3.89 12.52 -8.96
C VAL A 237 3.47 13.49 -10.04
N ALA A 238 4.41 14.08 -10.79
CA ALA A 238 4.10 14.87 -11.97
C ALA A 238 4.22 14.02 -13.24
N LEU A 239 3.14 13.96 -14.02
CA LEU A 239 3.13 13.32 -15.34
C LEU A 239 3.38 14.37 -16.42
N LEU A 240 4.52 14.26 -17.07
CA LEU A 240 4.88 15.04 -18.25
C LEU A 240 4.74 14.15 -19.48
N ALA A 241 4.16 14.70 -20.54
CA ALA A 241 4.10 14.01 -21.82
C ALA A 241 3.78 14.99 -22.95
N PRO A 242 4.28 14.74 -24.17
CA PRO A 242 3.71 15.35 -25.37
C PRO A 242 2.26 14.91 -25.55
N ASP A 243 1.48 15.70 -26.30
CA ASP A 243 0.09 15.37 -26.55
C ASP A 243 -0.03 14.05 -27.34
N GLY A 244 -0.99 13.19 -26.96
CA GLY A 244 -1.17 11.85 -27.57
C GLY A 244 -0.40 10.72 -26.90
N ALA A 245 0.43 10.98 -25.90
CA ALA A 245 1.23 9.95 -25.21
C ALA A 245 0.44 9.06 -24.23
N GLY A 246 -0.86 9.28 -24.06
CA GLY A 246 -1.72 8.45 -23.19
C GLY A 246 -1.76 8.85 -21.71
N LYS A 247 -1.38 10.09 -21.37
CA LYS A 247 -1.38 10.60 -19.97
C LYS A 247 -2.75 10.47 -19.28
N SER A 248 -3.86 10.79 -19.96
CA SER A 248 -5.21 10.66 -19.37
C SER A 248 -5.57 9.20 -19.10
N SER A 249 -5.28 8.31 -20.05
CA SER A 249 -5.50 6.87 -19.90
C SER A 249 -4.65 6.27 -18.77
N LEU A 250 -3.41 6.73 -18.62
CA LEU A 250 -2.55 6.35 -17.50
C LEU A 250 -3.11 6.84 -16.16
N ALA A 251 -3.55 8.10 -16.09
CA ALA A 251 -4.16 8.67 -14.90
C ALA A 251 -5.41 7.89 -14.43
N GLU A 252 -6.29 7.54 -15.37
CA GLU A 252 -7.47 6.71 -15.09
C GLU A 252 -7.09 5.28 -14.70
N GLY A 253 -6.06 4.71 -15.33
CA GLY A 253 -5.51 3.42 -14.95
C GLY A 253 -4.96 3.43 -13.52
N LEU A 254 -4.20 4.46 -13.15
CA LEU A 254 -3.70 4.65 -11.79
C LEU A 254 -4.84 4.78 -10.79
N ALA A 255 -5.88 5.57 -11.10
CA ALA A 255 -7.03 5.75 -10.22
C ALA A 255 -7.81 4.45 -9.96
N ARG A 256 -7.82 3.51 -10.92
CA ARG A 256 -8.50 2.22 -10.80
C ARG A 256 -7.66 1.15 -10.11
N SER A 257 -6.34 1.13 -10.35
CA SER A 257 -5.47 0.02 -9.95
C SER A 257 -4.61 0.31 -8.73
N PHE A 258 -4.46 1.57 -8.29
CA PHE A 258 -3.66 1.91 -7.11
C PHE A 258 -4.44 1.61 -5.81
N PRO A 259 -3.80 1.13 -4.73
CA PRO A 259 -4.49 0.63 -3.53
C PRO A 259 -5.00 1.77 -2.65
N PHE A 260 -4.57 3.00 -2.96
CA PHE A 260 -5.02 4.23 -2.32
C PHE A 260 -5.76 5.10 -3.32
N PRO A 261 -6.72 5.92 -2.87
CA PRO A 261 -7.41 6.84 -3.76
C PRO A 261 -6.42 7.78 -4.45
N VAL A 262 -6.59 7.96 -5.76
CA VAL A 262 -5.77 8.89 -6.56
C VAL A 262 -6.49 10.23 -6.68
N HIS A 263 -5.76 11.32 -6.47
CA HIS A 263 -6.24 12.68 -6.72
C HIS A 263 -5.49 13.28 -7.92
N MET A 264 -6.24 13.51 -9.01
CA MET A 264 -5.73 14.18 -10.19
C MET A 264 -5.80 15.70 -10.00
N ALA A 265 -4.68 16.39 -10.17
CA ALA A 265 -4.60 17.84 -10.10
C ALA A 265 -3.97 18.40 -11.38
N TYR A 266 -4.67 19.27 -12.09
CA TYR A 266 -4.10 19.92 -13.27
C TYR A 266 -3.22 21.11 -12.87
N MET A 267 -1.95 21.07 -13.30
CA MET A 267 -0.91 22.03 -12.92
C MET A 267 -0.31 22.79 -14.12
N GLY A 268 -0.88 22.63 -15.32
CA GLY A 268 -0.44 23.35 -16.51
C GLY A 268 -0.60 24.87 -16.40
N LEU A 269 0.41 25.60 -16.88
CA LEU A 269 0.51 27.06 -16.84
C LEU A 269 -0.46 27.78 -17.79
N TYR A 270 -0.81 27.13 -18.89
CA TYR A 270 -1.58 27.72 -19.99
C TYR A 270 -2.83 26.88 -20.23
N GLN A 271 -3.90 27.17 -19.49
CA GLN A 271 -5.22 26.60 -19.77
C GLN A 271 -5.86 27.35 -20.94
N GLN A 272 -6.18 26.65 -22.04
CA GLN A 272 -6.97 27.23 -23.13
C GLN A 272 -8.48 27.38 -22.81
N GLY A 273 -8.94 27.00 -21.61
CA GLY A 273 -10.39 26.99 -21.29
C GLY A 273 -10.79 27.49 -19.91
N SER A 274 -9.88 27.93 -19.02
CA SER A 274 -10.33 28.56 -17.78
C SER A 274 -10.81 29.96 -18.09
N ARG A 275 -12.10 30.24 -17.83
CA ARG A 275 -12.73 31.58 -17.83
C ARG A 275 -11.66 32.65 -17.76
N ARG A 276 -11.44 33.38 -18.87
CA ARG A 276 -10.61 34.60 -18.89
C ARG A 276 -11.08 35.43 -17.71
N ARG A 277 -10.36 35.39 -16.58
CA ARG A 277 -10.68 36.27 -15.45
C ARG A 277 -10.49 37.66 -16.02
N ALA A 278 -11.49 38.52 -15.78
CA ALA A 278 -11.61 39.87 -16.34
C ALA A 278 -10.34 40.74 -16.13
N TRP A 279 -9.42 40.30 -15.28
CA TRP A 279 -8.23 41.03 -14.85
C TRP A 279 -6.96 40.69 -15.66
N SER A 280 -7.08 39.87 -16.71
CA SER A 280 -5.96 39.53 -17.61
C SER A 280 -5.42 40.71 -18.45
N HIS A 281 -6.12 41.85 -18.45
CA HIS A 281 -5.75 43.05 -19.20
C HIS A 281 -4.84 44.03 -18.43
N VAL A 282 -4.63 43.86 -17.12
CA VAL A 282 -3.75 44.74 -16.32
C VAL A 282 -2.34 44.15 -16.25
N LYS A 283 -1.34 44.91 -16.71
CA LYS A 283 0.09 44.50 -16.67
C LYS A 283 0.49 44.18 -15.21
N GLY A 284 0.93 42.96 -14.94
CA GLY A 284 1.44 42.52 -13.62
C GLY A 284 0.47 41.65 -12.80
N LEU A 285 -0.83 41.97 -12.75
CA LEU A 285 -1.83 41.21 -11.98
C LEU A 285 -2.04 39.78 -12.49
N GLY A 286 -1.79 39.54 -13.78
CA GLY A 286 -1.80 38.20 -14.35
C GLY A 286 -0.77 37.26 -13.70
N LEU A 287 0.44 37.74 -13.39
CA LEU A 287 1.49 36.91 -12.77
C LEU A 287 1.13 36.52 -11.34
N ALA A 288 0.72 37.49 -10.52
CA ALA A 288 0.26 37.23 -9.15
C ALA A 288 -0.94 36.27 -9.15
N GLY A 289 -1.89 36.43 -10.07
CA GLY A 289 -3.02 35.52 -10.23
C GLY A 289 -2.61 34.08 -10.61
N HIS A 290 -1.62 33.93 -11.50
CA HIS A 290 -1.06 32.61 -11.85
C HIS A 290 -0.36 31.97 -10.64
N LEU A 291 0.49 32.71 -9.94
CA LEU A 291 1.19 32.23 -8.75
C LEU A 291 0.20 31.82 -7.65
N ALA A 292 -0.80 32.66 -7.36
CA ALA A 292 -1.84 32.34 -6.38
C ALA A 292 -2.63 31.09 -6.78
N THR A 293 -2.96 30.94 -8.07
CA THR A 293 -3.67 29.74 -8.55
C THR A 293 -2.81 28.48 -8.44
N GLN A 294 -1.52 28.57 -8.78
CA GLN A 294 -0.58 27.46 -8.64
C GLN A 294 -0.43 27.04 -7.16
N TRP A 295 -0.21 28.00 -6.26
CA TRP A 295 -0.09 27.76 -4.83
C TRP A 295 -1.38 27.22 -4.21
N ALA A 296 -2.55 27.74 -4.57
CA ALA A 296 -3.83 27.24 -4.08
C ALA A 296 -4.05 25.78 -4.48
N ARG A 297 -3.79 25.43 -5.74
CA ARG A 297 -3.89 24.05 -6.22
C ARG A 297 -2.84 23.14 -5.58
N TYR A 298 -1.60 23.62 -5.36
CA TYR A 298 -0.57 22.88 -4.63
C TYR A 298 -0.97 22.63 -3.17
N ALA A 299 -1.55 23.63 -2.49
CA ALA A 299 -2.04 23.48 -1.12
C ALA A 299 -3.18 22.45 -1.03
N VAL A 300 -4.12 22.47 -1.99
CA VAL A 300 -5.16 21.44 -2.10
C VAL A 300 -4.54 20.05 -2.32
N ALA A 301 -3.61 19.92 -3.26
CA ALA A 301 -2.86 18.69 -3.50
C ALA A 301 -2.18 18.19 -2.21
N ARG A 302 -1.47 19.06 -1.48
CA ARG A 302 -0.79 18.72 -0.24
C ARG A 302 -1.76 18.27 0.86
N ALA A 303 -2.94 18.89 0.93
CA ALA A 303 -4.00 18.48 1.85
C ALA A 303 -4.64 17.14 1.45
N GLN A 304 -4.71 16.81 0.15
CA GLN A 304 -5.17 15.49 -0.31
C GLN A 304 -4.12 14.42 -0.03
N GLN A 305 -2.83 14.72 -0.23
CA GLN A 305 -1.72 13.83 0.12
C GLN A 305 -1.73 13.46 1.61
N GLY A 306 -2.00 14.44 2.49
CA GLY A 306 -2.16 14.21 3.93
C GLY A 306 -3.38 13.36 4.32
N ARG A 307 -4.32 13.15 3.39
CA ARG A 307 -5.47 12.24 3.54
C ARG A 307 -5.21 10.86 2.93
N ASP A 308 -3.95 10.47 2.81
CA ASP A 308 -3.53 9.16 2.29
C ASP A 308 -3.95 8.92 0.83
N ARG A 309 -3.89 9.98 0.01
CA ARG A 309 -4.18 9.91 -1.42
C ARG A 309 -2.89 10.08 -2.24
N LEU A 310 -2.75 9.28 -3.29
CA LEU A 310 -1.70 9.50 -4.28
C LEU A 310 -2.08 10.73 -5.09
N VAL A 311 -1.23 11.75 -5.09
CA VAL A 311 -1.47 12.95 -5.90
C VAL A 311 -0.72 12.82 -7.21
N VAL A 312 -1.46 12.94 -8.31
CA VAL A 312 -0.91 12.90 -9.65
C VAL A 312 -1.20 14.23 -10.34
N PHE A 313 -0.15 14.93 -10.73
CA PHE A 313 -0.24 16.17 -11.45
C PHE A 313 -0.30 15.90 -12.96
N ASP A 314 -1.36 16.39 -13.59
CA ASP A 314 -1.42 16.53 -15.04
C ASP A 314 -0.67 17.82 -15.42
N ARG A 315 0.47 17.66 -16.09
CA ARG A 315 1.45 18.72 -16.39
C ARG A 315 2.01 19.33 -15.10
N TYR A 316 3.07 20.11 -15.22
CA TYR A 316 3.66 20.81 -14.08
C TYR A 316 4.21 22.17 -14.52
N PRO A 317 4.44 23.13 -13.61
CA PRO A 317 5.12 24.39 -13.94
C PRO A 317 6.43 24.27 -14.71
N TYR A 318 7.01 23.07 -14.81
CA TYR A 318 8.15 22.76 -15.68
C TYR A 318 7.90 23.00 -17.17
N ASP A 319 6.65 23.09 -17.61
CA ASP A 319 6.31 23.56 -18.96
C ASP A 319 6.88 24.98 -19.24
N ALA A 320 7.17 25.78 -18.22
CA ALA A 320 7.83 27.09 -18.38
C ALA A 320 9.30 26.98 -18.86
N TYR A 321 9.98 25.87 -18.58
CA TYR A 321 11.35 25.61 -19.07
C TYR A 321 11.38 25.23 -20.55
N LEU A 322 10.23 24.83 -21.13
CA LEU A 322 10.15 24.50 -22.54
C LEU A 322 10.39 25.78 -23.37
N PRO A 323 11.27 25.72 -24.40
CA PRO A 323 11.54 26.85 -25.28
C PRO A 323 10.25 27.45 -25.85
N ALA A 324 10.11 28.78 -25.73
CA ALA A 324 9.00 29.49 -26.32
C ALA A 324 9.08 29.43 -27.86
N ALA A 325 7.94 29.26 -28.52
CA ALA A 325 7.87 29.21 -29.99
C ALA A 325 8.30 30.52 -30.69
N ARG A 326 8.51 31.61 -29.93
CA ARG A 326 8.99 32.91 -30.42
C ARG A 326 10.11 33.41 -29.51
N ARG A 327 11.07 34.17 -30.05
CA ARG A 327 12.10 34.85 -29.26
C ARG A 327 11.45 35.75 -28.21
N GLU A 328 11.62 35.40 -26.94
CA GLU A 328 11.06 36.14 -25.81
C GLU A 328 12.08 37.16 -25.25
N GLY A 329 11.64 38.39 -24.97
CA GLY A 329 12.46 39.39 -24.29
C GLY A 329 12.83 38.97 -22.86
N ALA A 330 13.87 39.59 -22.28
CA ALA A 330 14.43 39.24 -20.97
C ALA A 330 13.39 39.16 -19.83
N LEU A 331 12.43 40.10 -19.79
CA LEU A 331 11.37 40.13 -18.79
C LEU A 331 10.44 38.91 -18.84
N ARG A 332 10.12 38.39 -20.04
CA ARG A 332 9.28 37.19 -20.20
C ARG A 332 10.01 35.92 -19.77
N ARG A 333 11.32 35.85 -20.04
CA ARG A 333 12.19 34.77 -19.54
C ARG A 333 12.26 34.77 -18.01
N ALA A 334 12.47 35.94 -17.39
CA ALA A 334 12.46 36.08 -15.93
C ALA A 334 11.10 35.66 -15.32
N ARG A 335 10.00 36.06 -15.94
CA ARG A 335 8.65 35.64 -15.52
C ARG A 335 8.46 34.12 -15.58
N ARG A 336 8.88 33.47 -16.68
CA ARG A 336 8.81 32.01 -16.83
C ARG A 336 9.67 31.30 -15.79
N TRP A 337 10.88 31.78 -15.55
CA TRP A 337 11.77 31.26 -14.53
C TRP A 337 11.14 31.30 -13.13
N LEU A 338 10.50 32.43 -12.77
CA LEU A 338 9.79 32.55 -11.50
C LEU A 338 8.63 31.56 -11.40
N LEU A 339 7.79 31.47 -12.45
CA LEU A 339 6.67 30.53 -12.49
C LEU A 339 7.10 29.06 -12.39
N ALA A 340 8.26 28.71 -12.96
CA ALA A 340 8.82 27.36 -12.93
C ALA A 340 9.33 26.93 -11.55
N ARG A 341 9.68 27.91 -10.68
CA ARG A 341 10.27 27.68 -9.34
C ARG A 341 9.35 28.07 -8.20
N ALA A 342 8.21 28.70 -8.49
CA ALA A 342 7.31 29.22 -7.48
C ALA A 342 6.64 28.11 -6.64
N CYS A 343 6.41 26.93 -7.21
CA CYS A 343 5.85 25.80 -6.46
C CYS A 343 6.94 24.83 -6.01
N PRO A 344 6.80 24.22 -4.82
CA PRO A 344 7.71 23.17 -4.38
C PRO A 344 7.72 21.99 -5.36
N ALA A 345 8.89 21.42 -5.62
CA ALA A 345 9.02 20.29 -6.53
C ALA A 345 8.17 19.08 -6.08
N PRO A 346 7.57 18.32 -7.02
CA PRO A 346 6.93 17.05 -6.70
C PRO A 346 8.00 16.05 -6.24
N ASP A 347 7.57 15.00 -5.55
CA ASP A 347 8.47 13.94 -5.08
C ASP A 347 9.05 13.15 -6.28
N MET A 348 8.27 13.01 -7.36
CA MET A 348 8.65 12.30 -8.58
C MET A 348 8.17 13.01 -9.84
N VAL A 349 8.94 12.89 -10.93
CA VAL A 349 8.55 13.35 -12.27
C VAL A 349 8.66 12.17 -13.22
N VAL A 350 7.57 11.85 -13.93
CA VAL A 350 7.51 10.77 -14.91
C VAL A 350 7.22 11.37 -16.28
N LEU A 351 8.12 11.16 -17.23
CA LEU A 351 7.95 11.54 -18.63
C LEU A 351 7.54 10.31 -19.45
N LEU A 352 6.39 10.39 -20.11
CA LEU A 352 5.96 9.40 -21.10
C LEU A 352 6.60 9.73 -22.46
N ASP A 353 7.51 8.88 -22.92
CA ASP A 353 8.23 9.05 -24.18
C ASP A 353 7.68 8.17 -25.28
N ALA A 354 7.30 8.75 -26.41
CA ALA A 354 6.99 8.02 -27.63
C ALA A 354 7.39 8.87 -28.85
N PRO A 355 7.86 8.24 -29.94
CA PRO A 355 8.19 8.96 -31.18
C PRO A 355 6.99 9.75 -31.74
N GLY A 356 7.26 10.90 -32.37
CA GLY A 356 6.22 11.76 -32.94
C GLY A 356 5.27 11.04 -33.91
N ALA A 357 5.80 10.10 -34.71
CA ALA A 357 5.00 9.27 -35.61
C ALA A 357 3.98 8.37 -34.88
N VAL A 358 4.36 7.81 -33.73
CA VAL A 358 3.48 6.95 -32.90
C VAL A 358 2.40 7.81 -32.23
N LEU A 359 2.77 8.99 -31.73
CA LEU A 359 1.83 9.94 -31.14
C LEU A 359 0.79 10.41 -32.16
N TYR A 360 1.24 10.70 -33.38
CA TYR A 360 0.36 11.07 -34.49
C TYR A 360 -0.62 9.95 -34.82
N ALA A 361 -0.13 8.71 -34.98
CA ALA A 361 -0.98 7.56 -35.29
C ALA A 361 -2.10 7.32 -34.26
N ARG A 362 -1.88 7.70 -32.99
CA ARG A 362 -2.87 7.52 -31.91
C ARG A 362 -3.97 8.57 -31.86
N LYS A 363 -3.64 9.83 -32.18
CA LYS A 363 -4.55 10.98 -31.96
C LYS A 363 -4.82 11.82 -33.20
N GLY A 364 -3.89 11.89 -34.15
CA GLY A 364 -4.02 12.66 -35.39
C GLY A 364 -4.06 14.19 -35.26
N GLU A 365 -3.91 14.75 -34.05
CA GLU A 365 -4.18 16.18 -33.79
C GLU A 365 -3.09 17.15 -34.32
N HIS A 366 -1.84 16.71 -34.46
CA HIS A 366 -0.70 17.58 -34.80
C HIS A 366 0.25 16.89 -35.78
N ASP A 367 1.00 17.68 -36.57
CA ASP A 367 2.02 17.16 -37.48
C ASP A 367 3.09 16.30 -36.76
N PRO A 368 3.48 15.13 -37.32
CA PRO A 368 4.51 14.26 -36.74
C PRO A 368 5.84 14.95 -36.40
N ALA A 369 6.31 15.88 -37.24
CA ALA A 369 7.57 16.58 -36.99
C ALA A 369 7.42 17.58 -35.84
N ALA A 370 6.27 18.24 -35.71
CA ALA A 370 5.96 19.09 -34.56
C ALA A 370 5.86 18.30 -33.25
N LEU A 371 5.30 17.08 -33.29
CA LEU A 371 5.26 16.17 -32.15
C LEU A 371 6.64 15.66 -31.75
N GLU A 372 7.51 15.35 -32.72
CA GLU A 372 8.90 14.97 -32.44
C GLU A 372 9.68 16.14 -31.84
N ALA A 373 9.53 17.35 -32.37
CA ALA A 373 10.11 18.55 -31.76
C ALA A 373 9.59 18.79 -30.32
N ALA A 374 8.31 18.49 -30.06
CA ALA A 374 7.75 18.56 -28.72
C ALA A 374 8.37 17.50 -27.78
N ARG A 375 8.51 16.25 -28.25
CA ARG A 375 9.18 15.17 -27.53
C ARG A 375 10.62 15.55 -27.14
N GLN A 376 11.42 16.03 -28.09
CA GLN A 376 12.81 16.44 -27.84
C GLN A 376 12.91 17.56 -26.78
N ARG A 377 11.97 18.51 -26.76
CA ARG A 377 11.92 19.54 -25.70
C ARG A 377 11.63 18.97 -24.32
N TYR A 378 10.74 17.98 -24.20
CA TYR A 378 10.48 17.30 -22.93
C TYR A 378 11.68 16.47 -22.47
N LEU A 379 12.36 15.77 -23.40
CA LEU A 379 13.59 15.01 -23.08
C LEU A 379 14.71 15.92 -22.60
N ALA A 380 14.85 17.12 -23.16
CA ALA A 380 15.83 18.11 -22.71
C ALA A 380 15.64 18.53 -21.24
N LEU A 381 14.44 18.37 -20.67
CA LEU A 381 14.20 18.64 -19.25
C LEU A 381 15.00 17.72 -18.32
N ARG A 382 15.51 16.57 -18.80
CA ARG A 382 16.37 15.67 -18.00
C ARG A 382 17.61 16.40 -17.47
N ALA A 383 18.14 17.36 -18.23
CA ALA A 383 19.32 18.14 -17.84
C ALA A 383 19.05 19.06 -16.63
N VAL A 384 17.80 19.48 -16.41
CA VAL A 384 17.41 20.40 -15.34
C VAL A 384 16.56 19.73 -14.23
N LEU A 385 16.01 18.55 -14.51
CA LEU A 385 15.21 17.73 -13.59
C LEU A 385 15.89 16.38 -13.35
N PRO A 386 16.89 16.28 -12.44
CA PRO A 386 17.63 15.04 -12.20
C PRO A 386 16.77 13.90 -11.63
N ARG A 387 15.58 14.22 -11.09
CA ARG A 387 14.60 13.23 -10.58
C ARG A 387 13.56 12.80 -11.62
N MET A 388 13.74 13.16 -12.89
CA MET A 388 12.84 12.77 -13.97
C MET A 388 13.14 11.36 -14.47
N THR A 389 12.16 10.47 -14.38
CA THR A 389 12.21 9.13 -14.95
C THR A 389 11.48 9.11 -16.28
N VAL A 390 12.12 8.56 -17.32
CA VAL A 390 11.51 8.40 -18.64
C VAL A 390 10.92 7.00 -18.74
N VAL A 391 9.68 6.90 -19.19
CA VAL A 391 8.96 5.65 -19.40
C VAL A 391 8.58 5.57 -20.87
N ASP A 392 8.94 4.46 -21.50
CA ASP A 392 8.60 4.18 -22.89
C ASP A 392 7.10 3.95 -23.05
N ALA A 393 6.44 4.91 -23.70
CA ALA A 393 5.01 4.92 -23.99
C ALA A 393 4.66 4.31 -25.36
N THR A 394 5.63 3.73 -26.09
CA THR A 394 5.36 2.92 -27.30
C THR A 394 4.74 1.57 -26.94
N ARG A 395 5.04 1.06 -25.74
CA ARG A 395 4.47 -0.17 -25.19
C ARG A 395 2.93 -0.06 -25.01
N PRO A 396 2.21 -1.19 -24.91
CA PRO A 396 0.78 -1.18 -24.60
C PRO A 396 0.46 -0.41 -23.32
N ALA A 397 -0.66 0.32 -23.31
CA ALA A 397 -1.04 1.21 -22.21
C ALA A 397 -1.08 0.51 -20.83
N ASP A 398 -1.51 -0.75 -20.78
CA ASP A 398 -1.52 -1.55 -19.56
C ASP A 398 -0.10 -1.83 -19.03
N ARG A 399 0.88 -2.11 -19.91
CA ARG A 399 2.27 -2.33 -19.50
C ARG A 399 2.88 -1.04 -18.95
N VAL A 400 2.65 0.09 -19.63
CA VAL A 400 3.08 1.42 -19.16
C VAL A 400 2.46 1.73 -17.80
N ARG A 401 1.17 1.43 -17.58
CA ARG A 401 0.52 1.58 -16.28
C ARG A 401 1.23 0.78 -15.19
N ARG A 402 1.47 -0.51 -15.41
CA ARG A 402 2.14 -1.39 -14.44
C ARG A 402 3.55 -0.89 -14.10
N ASP A 403 4.32 -0.48 -15.12
CA ASP A 403 5.67 0.07 -14.95
C ASP A 403 5.66 1.34 -14.09
N VAL A 404 4.71 2.25 -14.33
CA VAL A 404 4.56 3.49 -13.56
C VAL A 404 4.11 3.21 -12.13
N ILE A 405 3.17 2.29 -11.90
CA ILE A 405 2.78 1.86 -10.55
C ILE A 405 3.98 1.29 -9.81
N ALA A 406 4.74 0.39 -10.43
CA ALA A 406 5.93 -0.21 -9.84
C ALA A 406 7.01 0.84 -9.53
N LEU A 407 7.20 1.84 -10.40
CA LEU A 407 8.11 2.95 -10.16
C LEU A 407 7.68 3.79 -8.95
N ILE A 408 6.40 4.17 -8.87
CA ILE A 408 5.84 4.92 -7.74
C ILE A 408 5.99 4.11 -6.44
N TRP A 409 5.70 2.81 -6.48
CA TRP A 409 5.76 1.96 -5.30
C TRP A 409 7.20 1.76 -4.81
N ARG A 410 8.17 1.53 -5.70
CA ARG A 410 9.59 1.46 -5.32
C ARG A 410 10.04 2.71 -4.57
N HIS A 411 9.61 3.90 -5.02
CA HIS A 411 9.90 5.14 -4.31
C HIS A 411 9.28 5.18 -2.90
N VAL A 412 8.09 4.61 -2.70
CA VAL A 412 7.47 4.48 -1.37
C VAL A 412 8.30 3.54 -0.48
N VAL A 413 8.72 2.39 -1.00
CA VAL A 413 9.57 1.43 -0.29
C VAL A 413 10.89 2.07 0.14
N ASP A 414 11.57 2.75 -0.79
CA ASP A 414 12.88 3.37 -0.55
C ASP A 414 12.82 4.49 0.49
N ARG A 415 11.73 5.26 0.52
CA ARG A 415 11.51 6.27 1.55
C ARG A 415 11.22 5.68 2.93
N GLY A 416 10.61 4.50 2.97
CA GLY A 416 10.27 3.80 4.20
C GLY A 416 11.43 3.03 4.82
N ALA A 417 12.37 2.53 4.00
CA ALA A 417 13.41 1.59 4.40
C ALA A 417 14.57 2.20 5.23
N GLY A 418 14.65 3.52 5.40
CA GLY A 418 15.85 4.16 5.97
C GLY A 418 17.06 4.04 5.02
N PRO A 419 18.26 4.52 5.40
CA PRO A 419 19.48 4.29 4.62
C PRO A 419 19.68 2.78 4.47
N ARG A 420 19.82 2.30 3.23
CA ARG A 420 20.07 0.88 2.95
C ARG A 420 21.47 0.54 3.45
N ASP A 421 21.58 -0.44 4.35
CA ASP A 421 22.85 -1.14 4.55
C ASP A 421 23.05 -2.04 3.31
N ASP A 422 24.17 -1.86 2.62
CA ASP A 422 24.47 -2.44 1.30
C ASP A 422 24.48 -3.98 1.23
N ALA A 423 24.30 -4.66 2.37
CA ALA A 423 24.26 -6.12 2.45
C ALA A 423 23.06 -6.76 1.74
N CYS A 424 21.89 -6.09 1.64
CA CYS A 424 20.71 -6.67 0.97
C CYS A 424 20.72 -6.51 -0.56
N ALA A 425 21.57 -5.62 -1.10
CA ALA A 425 21.65 -5.36 -2.55
C ALA A 425 22.35 -6.51 -3.30
N ALA A 426 23.24 -7.25 -2.64
CA ALA A 426 23.97 -8.36 -3.24
C ALA A 426 23.06 -9.54 -3.63
N ASP A 427 22.04 -9.84 -2.82
CA ASP A 427 21.13 -10.97 -3.08
C ASP A 427 20.08 -10.67 -4.16
N ALA A 428 19.68 -9.40 -4.32
CA ALA A 428 18.73 -9.01 -5.36
C ALA A 428 19.36 -8.91 -6.77
N VAL A 429 20.67 -8.65 -6.84
CA VAL A 429 21.41 -8.60 -8.11
C VAL A 429 21.79 -10.01 -8.59
N ALA A 430 22.02 -10.96 -7.69
CA ALA A 430 22.35 -12.34 -8.04
C ALA A 430 21.21 -13.10 -8.74
N GLU A 431 19.94 -12.78 -8.46
CA GLU A 431 18.79 -13.45 -9.11
C GLU A 431 18.22 -12.69 -10.34
N GLY A 432 18.72 -11.47 -10.65
CA GLY A 432 18.25 -10.64 -11.77
C GLY A 432 19.10 -10.68 -13.05
N GLY A 433 20.18 -11.48 -13.07
CA GLY A 433 21.16 -11.54 -14.15
C GLY A 433 20.73 -12.40 -15.34
N ALA A 434 19.75 -11.94 -16.13
CA ALA A 434 19.58 -12.37 -17.53
C ALA A 434 18.66 -11.40 -18.30
N VAL A 435 19.04 -10.13 -18.40
CA VAL A 435 18.58 -9.27 -19.50
C VAL A 435 19.81 -8.72 -20.17
N GLY A 436 20.15 -9.34 -21.30
CA GLY A 436 21.27 -8.95 -22.15
C GLY A 436 21.15 -7.49 -22.56
N THR A 437 22.25 -6.77 -22.40
CA THR A 437 22.49 -5.50 -23.06
C THR A 437 22.99 -5.82 -24.47
N PRO A 438 22.51 -5.17 -25.54
CA PRO A 438 23.23 -5.19 -26.82
C PRO A 438 24.57 -4.46 -26.71
#